data_AF-A0A9P7ALZ0-F1
#
_entry.id   AF-A0A9P7ALZ0-F1
#
_cell.length_a   1.000
_cell.length_b   1.000
_cell.length_c   1.000
_cell.angle_alpha   90.00
_cell.angle_beta   90.00
_cell.angle_gamma   90.00
#
_symmetry.space_group_name_H-M   'P 1'
#
loop_
_entity.id
_entity.type
_entity.pdbx_description
1 polymer ?
#
loop_
_entity_poly.entity_id
_entity_poly.type
_entity_poly.pdbx_seq_one_letter_code
_entity_poly.pdbx_strand_id
1 'polypeptide(L)'
;MHYRNVSCSDIYFQADHPDNARSRQWIESFMQAKGLHSAAEIWLYFLRYYLDTSHSNIMRDAAELVEKYGEGGLQKMMIESHIPPDLEHFPAYTYYVQANSYFLSIWEAAEGEEFIITSHAFGLWEGLGYGCPGLHCIFIVSPRIAIVLRHVLSRPELKEDVKPGTFVSSLLDVNPAPPTPIYTCGEHGTHIDQVNFQSAMSLARYRSSKKGEHDSFVFKITKLSRSQTLEFNCVLLVNVTKTGSLTFLSRGSMLRIAFRSLPANIHASELLIPLIARLMDITETEAPEILSKLFKEGTPGGDASTVGFARFVYRQRASQSFFSSEFHLAYSLRAMCAMSGPTTNFVSRSYYQLTASIIQCLGRTMLGPLPEPYASQPRKRPKARLVYKIPEEHSDLLFSNMKMILRHSLPGYVPSPGGNTPEQTLMRWIDEMAIVGCLVWLGKHRRNYLDFILDGFLQGTKFKLFEDEEVTGST
;
A
#
# COMPACT_ATOMS: atom_id res chain seq x y z
N MET A 1 -1.44 -6.16 -22.39
CA MET A 1 -2.48 -5.15 -22.69
C MET A 1 -2.07 -3.86 -22.02
N HIS A 2 -0.96 -3.28 -22.50
CA HIS A 2 -0.51 -1.93 -22.13
C HIS A 2 -1.46 -0.85 -22.69
N TYR A 3 -2.37 -1.26 -23.59
CA TYR A 3 -3.36 -0.46 -24.32
C TYR A 3 -4.49 0.16 -23.47
N ARG A 4 -4.38 0.16 -22.14
CA ARG A 4 -5.36 0.82 -21.25
C ARG A 4 -4.79 1.97 -20.45
N ASN A 5 -3.47 2.14 -20.45
CA ASN A 5 -2.87 3.33 -19.86
C ASN A 5 -2.73 4.40 -20.95
N VAL A 6 -3.68 5.35 -20.96
CA VAL A 6 -3.64 6.50 -21.87
C VAL A 6 -2.32 7.28 -21.74
N SER A 7 -1.68 7.29 -20.56
CA SER A 7 -0.39 7.97 -20.41
C SER A 7 0.73 7.36 -21.23
N CYS A 8 0.53 6.16 -21.79
CA CYS A 8 1.49 5.49 -22.66
C CYS A 8 1.17 5.69 -24.15
N SER A 9 0.03 6.29 -24.53
CA SER A 9 -0.38 6.39 -25.95
C SER A 9 0.65 7.08 -26.81
N ASP A 10 1.30 8.10 -26.25
CA ASP A 10 2.18 9.00 -27.01
C ASP A 10 3.59 8.44 -27.18
N ILE A 11 4.00 7.52 -26.30
CA ILE A 11 5.36 6.96 -26.27
C ILE A 11 5.41 5.52 -26.79
N TYR A 12 4.33 4.74 -26.66
CA TYR A 12 4.36 3.29 -26.88
C TYR A 12 4.70 2.92 -28.32
N PHE A 13 4.20 3.67 -29.29
CA PHE A 13 4.54 3.51 -30.71
C PHE A 13 5.28 4.73 -31.28
N GLN A 14 6.00 5.45 -30.42
CA GLN A 14 6.83 6.55 -30.86
C GLN A 14 8.09 5.99 -31.54
N ALA A 15 8.22 6.21 -32.86
CA ALA A 15 9.26 5.60 -33.69
C ALA A 15 10.69 6.00 -33.26
N ASP A 16 10.88 7.22 -32.79
CA ASP A 16 12.15 7.76 -32.31
C ASP A 16 12.46 7.42 -30.84
N HIS A 17 11.52 6.80 -30.11
CA HIS A 17 11.76 6.39 -28.73
C HIS A 17 12.87 5.32 -28.65
N PRO A 18 13.85 5.41 -27.73
CA PRO A 18 14.95 4.45 -27.63
C PRO A 18 14.49 2.99 -27.50
N ASP A 19 13.43 2.76 -26.72
CA ASP A 19 12.88 1.40 -26.52
C ASP A 19 12.23 0.82 -27.79
N ASN A 20 11.88 1.66 -28.76
CA ASN A 20 11.28 1.28 -30.04
C ASN A 20 12.30 1.21 -31.19
N ALA A 21 13.60 1.35 -30.92
CA ALA A 21 14.63 1.39 -31.96
C ALA A 21 14.57 0.18 -32.92
N ARG A 22 14.18 -1.00 -32.43
CA ARG A 22 14.07 -2.24 -33.21
C ARG A 22 12.80 -2.32 -34.07
N SER A 23 11.73 -1.65 -33.66
CA SER A 23 10.43 -1.63 -34.33
C SER A 23 10.23 -0.36 -35.17
N ARG A 24 11.15 0.61 -35.13
CA ARG A 24 11.05 1.91 -35.82
C ARG A 24 10.59 1.81 -37.28
N GLN A 25 11.29 1.02 -38.10
CA GLN A 25 10.96 0.90 -39.53
C GLN A 25 9.55 0.32 -39.76
N TRP A 26 9.15 -0.64 -38.92
CA TRP A 26 7.81 -1.20 -38.97
C TRP A 26 6.76 -0.16 -38.53
N ILE A 27 7.02 0.60 -37.46
CA ILE A 27 6.13 1.68 -37.00
C ILE A 27 5.91 2.70 -38.13
N GLU A 28 6.98 3.20 -38.74
CA GLU A 28 6.94 4.18 -39.83
C GLU A 28 6.17 3.65 -41.05
N SER A 29 6.45 2.40 -41.44
CA SER A 29 5.78 1.76 -42.59
C SER A 29 4.31 1.49 -42.31
N PHE A 30 3.98 1.06 -41.08
CA PHE A 30 2.61 0.85 -40.64
C PHE A 30 1.81 2.15 -40.61
N MET A 31 2.40 3.23 -40.11
CA MET A 31 1.81 4.57 -40.14
C MET A 31 1.50 5.00 -41.57
N GLN A 32 2.46 4.86 -42.48
CA GLN A 32 2.28 5.21 -43.88
C GLN A 32 1.17 4.37 -44.54
N ALA A 33 1.19 3.05 -44.33
CA ALA A 33 0.23 2.12 -44.93
C ALA A 33 -1.20 2.32 -44.43
N LYS A 34 -1.38 2.74 -43.18
CA LYS A 34 -2.70 2.98 -42.56
C LYS A 34 -3.12 4.45 -42.55
N GLY A 35 -2.30 5.36 -43.09
CA GLY A 35 -2.57 6.79 -43.08
C GLY A 35 -2.65 7.39 -41.68
N LEU A 36 -1.79 6.92 -40.75
CA LEU A 36 -1.72 7.40 -39.37
C LEU A 36 -0.57 8.39 -39.23
N HIS A 37 -0.77 9.42 -38.42
CA HIS A 37 0.11 10.57 -38.25
C HIS A 37 0.76 10.67 -36.86
N SER A 38 0.33 9.84 -35.90
CA SER A 38 0.93 9.83 -34.55
C SER A 38 0.99 8.44 -33.90
N ALA A 39 1.85 8.29 -32.89
CA ALA A 39 1.92 7.09 -32.05
C ALA A 39 0.58 6.78 -31.36
N ALA A 40 -0.13 7.83 -30.91
CA ALA A 40 -1.45 7.70 -30.30
C ALA A 40 -2.50 7.15 -31.27
N GLU A 41 -2.42 7.47 -32.56
CA GLU A 41 -3.32 6.92 -33.57
C GLU A 41 -3.05 5.43 -33.85
N ILE A 42 -1.79 4.99 -33.83
CA ILE A 42 -1.46 3.55 -33.87
C ILE A 42 -2.03 2.84 -32.64
N TRP A 43 -1.86 3.44 -31.46
CA TRP A 43 -2.41 2.92 -30.22
C TRP A 43 -3.94 2.78 -30.28
N LEU A 44 -4.64 3.80 -30.78
CA LEU A 44 -6.08 3.77 -31.00
C LEU A 44 -6.49 2.73 -32.05
N TYR A 45 -5.71 2.59 -33.13
CA TYR A 45 -5.94 1.57 -34.16
C TYR A 45 -5.89 0.17 -33.55
N PHE A 46 -4.86 -0.14 -32.76
CA PHE A 46 -4.71 -1.44 -32.09
C PHE A 46 -5.85 -1.69 -31.12
N LEU A 47 -6.25 -0.68 -30.34
CA LEU A 47 -7.36 -0.79 -29.41
C LEU A 47 -8.69 -1.07 -30.13
N ARG A 48 -8.99 -0.33 -31.21
CA ARG A 48 -10.18 -0.58 -32.06
C ARG A 48 -10.15 -1.99 -32.63
N TYR A 49 -9.01 -2.43 -33.15
CA TYR A 49 -8.86 -3.80 -33.65
C TYR A 49 -9.23 -4.84 -32.58
N TYR A 50 -8.76 -4.70 -31.33
CA TYR A 50 -9.12 -5.65 -30.26
C TYR A 50 -10.57 -5.58 -29.79
N LEU A 51 -11.22 -4.41 -29.91
CA LEU A 51 -12.61 -4.22 -29.48
C LEU A 51 -13.61 -4.61 -30.57
N ASP A 52 -13.30 -4.31 -31.83
CA ASP A 52 -14.20 -4.46 -32.97
C ASP A 52 -14.02 -5.83 -33.67
N THR A 53 -12.90 -6.52 -33.44
CA THR A 53 -12.63 -7.85 -34.01
C THR A 53 -12.95 -8.94 -32.99
N SER A 54 -13.78 -9.91 -33.36
CA SER A 54 -14.08 -11.07 -32.50
C SER A 54 -12.81 -11.85 -32.13
N HIS A 55 -12.74 -12.37 -30.91
CA HIS A 55 -11.61 -13.18 -30.43
C HIS A 55 -11.21 -14.30 -31.41
N SER A 56 -12.17 -15.03 -31.98
CA SER A 56 -11.93 -16.09 -32.96
C SER A 56 -11.18 -15.61 -34.21
N ASN A 57 -11.59 -14.47 -34.77
CA ASN A 57 -10.90 -13.85 -35.90
C ASN A 57 -9.48 -13.41 -35.53
N ILE A 58 -9.30 -12.79 -34.36
CA ILE A 58 -7.95 -12.39 -33.88
C ILE A 58 -7.04 -13.62 -33.77
N MET A 59 -7.53 -14.72 -33.19
CA MET A 59 -6.75 -15.95 -33.05
C MET A 59 -6.47 -16.64 -34.39
N ARG A 60 -7.37 -16.51 -35.38
CA ARG A 60 -7.13 -17.01 -36.75
C ARG A 60 -6.03 -16.21 -37.43
N ASP A 61 -6.12 -14.88 -37.42
CA ASP A 61 -5.10 -14.00 -38.02
C ASP A 61 -3.71 -14.26 -37.41
N ALA A 62 -3.66 -14.45 -36.08
CA ALA A 62 -2.43 -14.84 -35.41
C ALA A 62 -1.92 -16.23 -35.81
N ALA A 63 -2.82 -17.21 -35.97
CA ALA A 63 -2.44 -18.54 -36.41
C ALA A 63 -1.87 -18.53 -37.84
N GLU A 64 -2.35 -17.67 -38.74
CA GLU A 64 -1.77 -17.50 -40.08
C GLU A 64 -0.33 -17.02 -40.01
N LEU A 65 -0.03 -16.08 -39.11
CA LEU A 65 1.34 -15.63 -38.85
C LEU A 65 2.21 -16.75 -38.29
N VAL A 66 1.70 -17.52 -37.33
CA VAL A 66 2.43 -18.64 -36.72
C VAL A 66 2.74 -19.74 -37.74
N GLU A 67 1.81 -20.08 -38.63
CA GLU A 67 2.05 -21.04 -39.72
C GLU A 67 3.10 -20.51 -40.71
N LYS A 68 3.04 -19.22 -41.05
CA LYS A 68 3.93 -18.60 -42.03
C LYS A 68 5.37 -18.48 -41.54
N TYR A 69 5.57 -18.09 -40.28
CA TYR A 69 6.89 -17.71 -39.75
C TYR A 69 7.40 -18.64 -38.64
N GLY A 70 6.55 -19.50 -38.08
CA GLY A 70 6.84 -20.31 -36.90
C GLY A 70 6.87 -19.49 -35.61
N GLU A 71 6.51 -20.11 -34.47
CA GLU A 71 6.53 -19.42 -33.17
C GLU A 71 7.92 -18.89 -32.80
N GLY A 72 8.97 -19.71 -32.99
CA GLY A 72 10.35 -19.30 -32.74
C GLY A 72 10.82 -18.19 -33.68
N GLY A 73 10.36 -18.19 -34.94
CA GLY A 73 10.67 -17.13 -35.90
C GLY A 73 10.07 -15.79 -35.48
N LEU A 74 8.79 -15.79 -35.10
CA LEU A 74 8.11 -14.59 -34.60
C LEU A 74 8.69 -14.11 -33.27
N GLN A 75 9.02 -15.01 -32.35
CA GLN A 75 9.69 -14.64 -31.09
C GLN A 75 11.06 -13.99 -31.36
N LYS A 76 11.83 -14.54 -32.30
CA LYS A 76 13.11 -13.97 -32.73
C LYS A 76 12.94 -12.59 -33.40
N MET A 77 11.87 -12.38 -34.17
CA MET A 77 11.52 -11.06 -34.72
C MET A 77 11.21 -10.05 -33.62
N MET A 78 10.63 -10.47 -32.50
CA MET A 78 10.32 -9.59 -31.37
C MET A 78 11.53 -9.27 -30.49
N ILE A 79 12.45 -10.22 -30.30
CA ILE A 79 13.52 -10.13 -29.30
C ILE A 79 14.88 -9.81 -29.93
N GLU A 80 15.16 -10.26 -31.14
CA GLU A 80 16.52 -10.23 -31.72
C GLU A 80 16.60 -9.50 -33.06
N SER A 81 15.55 -9.55 -33.88
CA SER A 81 15.56 -9.06 -35.27
C SER A 81 14.67 -7.84 -35.48
N HIS A 82 14.72 -7.26 -36.67
CA HIS A 82 13.79 -6.19 -37.08
C HIS A 82 12.43 -6.82 -37.44
N ILE A 83 11.34 -6.16 -37.07
CA ILE A 83 9.98 -6.56 -37.48
C ILE A 83 9.84 -6.22 -38.97
N PRO A 84 9.42 -7.17 -39.85
CA PRO A 84 9.22 -6.89 -41.27
C PRO A 84 8.25 -5.71 -41.46
N PRO A 85 8.60 -4.69 -42.26
CA PRO A 85 7.77 -3.50 -42.46
C PRO A 85 6.36 -3.78 -43.00
N ASP A 86 6.20 -4.90 -43.69
CA ASP A 86 4.98 -5.38 -44.34
C ASP A 86 4.21 -6.42 -43.49
N LEU A 87 4.59 -6.63 -42.22
CA LEU A 87 3.91 -7.57 -41.34
C LEU A 87 2.50 -7.09 -40.99
N GLU A 88 1.53 -7.53 -41.80
CA GLU A 88 0.10 -7.35 -41.54
C GLU A 88 -0.34 -8.16 -40.30
N HIS A 89 -1.42 -7.72 -39.64
CA HIS A 89 -1.99 -8.37 -38.44
C HIS A 89 -1.04 -8.53 -37.24
N PHE A 90 0.03 -7.73 -37.15
CA PHE A 90 0.87 -7.66 -35.94
C PHE A 90 0.07 -7.53 -34.62
N PRO A 91 -1.00 -6.71 -34.50
CA PRO A 91 -1.84 -6.71 -33.32
C PRO A 91 -2.34 -8.11 -32.92
N ALA A 92 -2.74 -8.92 -33.89
CA ALA A 92 -3.25 -10.27 -33.65
C ALA A 92 -2.20 -11.17 -32.99
N TYR A 93 -0.95 -11.14 -33.48
CA TYR A 93 0.13 -11.90 -32.86
C TYR A 93 0.43 -11.42 -31.44
N THR A 94 0.47 -10.10 -31.18
CA THR A 94 0.70 -9.61 -29.82
C THR A 94 -0.41 -10.02 -28.85
N TYR A 95 -1.66 -10.03 -29.32
CA TYR A 95 -2.80 -10.55 -28.56
C TYR A 95 -2.64 -12.06 -28.31
N TYR A 96 -2.28 -12.84 -29.33
CA TYR A 96 -2.05 -14.28 -29.23
C TYR A 96 -0.98 -14.63 -28.21
N VAL A 97 0.17 -13.95 -28.24
CA VAL A 97 1.23 -14.15 -27.25
C VAL A 97 0.67 -13.89 -25.86
N GLN A 98 0.01 -12.75 -25.65
CA GLN A 98 -0.54 -12.45 -24.33
C GLN A 98 -1.64 -13.44 -23.89
N ALA A 99 -2.50 -13.90 -24.80
CA ALA A 99 -3.57 -14.85 -24.47
C ALA A 99 -3.01 -16.23 -24.08
N ASN A 100 -1.88 -16.64 -24.64
CA ASN A 100 -1.26 -17.94 -24.36
C ASN A 100 -0.16 -17.88 -23.28
N SER A 101 0.45 -16.72 -23.02
CA SER A 101 1.48 -16.55 -21.99
C SER A 101 0.91 -16.52 -20.58
N TYR A 102 -0.40 -16.37 -20.40
CA TYR A 102 -1.01 -16.25 -19.08
C TYR A 102 -2.20 -17.18 -18.89
N PHE A 103 -2.36 -17.69 -17.66
CA PHE A 103 -3.61 -18.29 -17.21
C PHE A 103 -4.32 -17.37 -16.22
N LEU A 104 -5.65 -17.38 -16.26
CA LEU A 104 -6.47 -16.57 -15.36
C LEU A 104 -6.60 -17.26 -13.99
N SER A 105 -6.41 -16.47 -12.93
CA SER A 105 -6.71 -16.87 -11.56
C SER A 105 -7.57 -15.82 -10.86
N ILE A 106 -8.46 -16.26 -9.97
CA ILE A 106 -9.36 -15.40 -9.19
C ILE A 106 -8.93 -15.47 -7.74
N TRP A 107 -8.56 -14.33 -7.17
CA TRP A 107 -8.10 -14.23 -5.79
C TRP A 107 -9.14 -13.53 -4.95
N GLU A 108 -9.41 -14.07 -3.76
CA GLU A 108 -10.27 -13.46 -2.77
C GLU A 108 -9.41 -12.98 -1.59
N ALA A 109 -9.64 -11.77 -1.12
CA ALA A 109 -8.95 -11.25 0.06
C ALA A 109 -9.21 -12.12 1.31
N ALA A 110 -8.30 -12.09 2.28
CA ALA A 110 -8.51 -12.80 3.55
C ALA A 110 -9.74 -12.30 4.30
N GLU A 111 -10.31 -13.11 5.19
CA GLU A 111 -11.49 -12.71 5.98
C GLU A 111 -11.24 -11.42 6.76
N GLY A 112 -12.14 -10.43 6.62
CA GLY A 112 -12.01 -9.10 7.25
C GLY A 112 -10.99 -8.15 6.63
N GLU A 113 -10.26 -8.59 5.60
CA GLU A 113 -9.32 -7.77 4.83
C GLU A 113 -9.91 -7.30 3.50
N GLU A 114 -9.21 -6.41 2.80
CA GLU A 114 -9.61 -5.90 1.49
C GLU A 114 -8.43 -5.76 0.53
N PHE A 115 -8.71 -5.73 -0.76
CA PHE A 115 -7.83 -5.18 -1.78
C PHE A 115 -8.10 -3.69 -1.94
N ILE A 116 -7.07 -2.86 -1.86
CA ILE A 116 -7.20 -1.42 -2.13
C ILE A 116 -7.47 -1.18 -3.62
N ILE A 117 -8.25 -0.16 -3.93
CA ILE A 117 -8.44 0.27 -5.31
C ILE A 117 -7.57 1.51 -5.54
N THR A 118 -6.66 1.41 -6.51
CA THR A 118 -5.72 2.47 -6.88
C THR A 118 -5.99 2.98 -8.29
N SER A 119 -5.34 4.07 -8.70
CA SER A 119 -5.40 4.54 -10.09
C SER A 119 -4.84 3.54 -11.12
N HIS A 120 -4.11 2.50 -10.67
CA HIS A 120 -3.60 1.42 -11.51
C HIS A 120 -4.31 0.07 -11.27
N ALA A 121 -5.48 0.08 -10.64
CA ALA A 121 -6.23 -1.13 -10.29
C ALA A 121 -6.62 -2.01 -11.50
N PHE A 122 -6.60 -1.49 -12.72
CA PHE A 122 -7.09 -2.17 -13.92
C PHE A 122 -5.97 -2.53 -14.92
N GLY A 123 -5.03 -3.37 -14.47
CA GLY A 123 -3.98 -3.92 -15.34
C GLY A 123 -2.56 -3.57 -14.90
N LEU A 124 -2.30 -3.67 -13.59
CA LEU A 124 -0.96 -3.49 -13.03
C LEU A 124 -0.07 -4.70 -13.37
N TRP A 125 1.13 -4.45 -13.85
CA TRP A 125 2.14 -5.48 -14.09
C TRP A 125 3.01 -5.64 -12.85
N GLU A 126 3.19 -6.86 -12.38
CA GLU A 126 4.04 -7.17 -11.24
C GLU A 126 4.92 -8.37 -11.53
N GLY A 127 6.12 -8.35 -10.92
CA GLY A 127 7.06 -9.44 -10.95
C GLY A 127 7.87 -9.54 -12.24
N LEU A 128 9.00 -10.24 -12.13
CA LEU A 128 9.91 -10.55 -13.21
C LEU A 128 9.94 -12.06 -13.44
N GLY A 129 9.91 -12.46 -14.71
CA GLY A 129 10.24 -13.82 -15.14
C GLY A 129 11.37 -13.81 -16.16
N TYR A 130 12.46 -14.53 -15.88
CA TYR A 130 13.69 -14.49 -16.71
C TYR A 130 14.20 -13.05 -16.92
N GLY A 131 14.09 -12.21 -15.90
CA GLY A 131 14.45 -10.78 -15.97
C GLY A 131 13.47 -9.90 -16.76
N CYS A 132 12.45 -10.47 -17.40
CA CYS A 132 11.44 -9.73 -18.14
C CYS A 132 10.24 -9.39 -17.22
N PRO A 133 9.70 -8.16 -17.29
CA PRO A 133 8.54 -7.77 -16.49
C PRO A 133 7.28 -8.51 -16.92
N GLY A 134 6.34 -8.66 -15.98
CA GLY A 134 5.01 -9.19 -16.26
C GLY A 134 4.81 -10.63 -15.86
N LEU A 135 5.32 -11.03 -14.71
CA LEU A 135 4.97 -12.33 -14.16
C LEU A 135 3.47 -12.43 -13.82
N HIS A 136 2.90 -11.30 -13.36
CA HIS A 136 1.49 -11.14 -13.04
C HIS A 136 0.92 -9.89 -13.70
N CYS A 137 -0.33 -9.95 -14.16
CA CYS A 137 -1.14 -8.79 -14.53
C CYS A 137 -2.40 -8.76 -13.67
N ILE A 138 -2.54 -7.72 -12.87
CA ILE A 138 -3.50 -7.61 -11.77
C ILE A 138 -4.65 -6.67 -12.14
N PHE A 139 -5.88 -7.15 -11.90
CA PHE A 139 -7.12 -6.41 -12.08
C PHE A 139 -7.96 -6.50 -10.81
N ILE A 140 -8.18 -5.37 -10.13
CA ILE A 140 -9.04 -5.31 -8.94
C ILE A 140 -10.47 -5.05 -9.38
N VAL A 141 -11.34 -6.04 -9.17
CA VAL A 141 -12.76 -5.96 -9.57
C VAL A 141 -13.60 -5.41 -8.43
N SER A 142 -13.22 -5.73 -7.19
CA SER A 142 -13.87 -5.22 -5.98
C SER A 142 -12.89 -5.29 -4.80
N PRO A 143 -13.23 -4.70 -3.63
CA PRO A 143 -12.42 -4.84 -2.41
C PRO A 143 -12.21 -6.29 -1.96
N ARG A 144 -12.98 -7.26 -2.48
CA ARG A 144 -12.86 -8.68 -2.12
C ARG A 144 -12.25 -9.54 -3.20
N ILE A 145 -12.34 -9.15 -4.47
CA ILE A 145 -11.99 -10.01 -5.60
C ILE A 145 -11.00 -9.29 -6.52
N ALA A 146 -9.90 -9.97 -6.83
CA ALA A 146 -8.96 -9.61 -7.86
C ALA A 146 -8.90 -10.72 -8.92
N ILE A 147 -8.80 -10.33 -10.19
CA ILE A 147 -8.45 -11.21 -11.29
C ILE A 147 -6.96 -11.01 -11.56
N VAL A 148 -6.20 -12.11 -11.53
CA VAL A 148 -4.76 -12.09 -11.76
C VAL A 148 -4.44 -13.02 -12.92
N LEU A 149 -3.94 -12.45 -14.02
CA LEU A 149 -3.36 -13.20 -15.10
C LEU A 149 -1.92 -13.55 -14.69
N ARG A 150 -1.62 -14.84 -14.54
CA ARG A 150 -0.28 -15.30 -14.14
C ARG A 150 0.42 -15.96 -15.30
N HIS A 151 1.72 -15.74 -15.42
CA HIS A 151 2.51 -16.34 -16.48
C HIS A 151 2.41 -17.87 -16.43
N VAL A 152 2.22 -18.54 -17.58
CA VAL A 152 2.01 -20.00 -17.63
C VAL A 152 3.16 -20.80 -17.02
N LEU A 153 4.38 -20.27 -17.07
CA LEU A 153 5.55 -20.90 -16.43
C LEU A 153 5.47 -20.90 -14.89
N SER A 154 4.55 -20.13 -14.28
CA SER A 154 4.30 -20.19 -12.83
C SER A 154 3.32 -21.29 -12.44
N ARG A 155 2.84 -22.10 -13.39
CA ARG A 155 1.93 -23.22 -13.13
C ARG A 155 2.61 -24.27 -12.24
N PRO A 156 1.93 -24.84 -11.23
CA PRO A 156 2.51 -25.84 -10.34
C PRO A 156 3.19 -27.01 -11.05
N GLU A 157 2.59 -27.49 -12.13
CA GLU A 157 3.07 -28.60 -12.96
C GLU A 157 4.36 -28.28 -13.75
N LEU A 158 4.70 -27.01 -13.93
CA LEU A 158 5.94 -26.59 -14.62
C LEU A 158 7.03 -26.15 -13.64
N LYS A 159 6.79 -26.23 -12.32
CA LYS A 159 7.74 -25.74 -11.31
C LYS A 159 9.07 -26.49 -11.32
N GLU A 160 9.07 -27.78 -11.65
CA GLU A 160 10.29 -28.60 -11.69
C GLU A 160 11.20 -28.18 -12.85
N ASP A 161 10.63 -27.64 -13.93
CA ASP A 161 11.38 -27.17 -15.11
C ASP A 161 11.95 -25.75 -14.93
N VAL A 162 11.52 -25.03 -13.90
CA VAL A 162 11.94 -23.64 -13.64
C VAL A 162 13.08 -23.61 -12.63
N LYS A 163 14.22 -23.03 -13.05
CA LYS A 163 15.37 -22.87 -12.15
C LYS A 163 15.02 -21.97 -10.95
N PRO A 164 15.50 -22.27 -9.74
CA PRO A 164 15.35 -21.38 -8.58
C PRO A 164 15.87 -19.97 -8.88
N GLY A 165 15.14 -18.94 -8.41
CA GLY A 165 15.51 -17.53 -8.62
C GLY A 165 15.16 -16.96 -10.01
N THR A 166 14.60 -17.76 -10.91
CA THR A 166 14.13 -17.29 -12.24
C THR A 166 13.00 -16.28 -12.13
N PHE A 167 12.16 -16.43 -11.10
CA PHE A 167 11.04 -15.55 -10.83
C PHE A 167 11.30 -14.68 -9.61
N VAL A 168 10.95 -13.41 -9.73
CA VAL A 168 11.03 -12.43 -8.65
C VAL A 168 9.67 -11.76 -8.53
N SER A 169 8.95 -12.02 -7.45
CA SER A 169 7.65 -11.38 -7.18
C SER A 169 7.30 -11.53 -5.69
N SER A 170 6.58 -10.56 -5.16
CA SER A 170 6.03 -10.60 -3.79
C SER A 170 4.80 -11.50 -3.66
N LEU A 171 4.34 -12.08 -4.77
CA LEU A 171 3.12 -12.88 -4.86
C LEU A 171 3.38 -14.32 -5.31
N LEU A 172 4.64 -14.77 -5.28
CA LEU A 172 5.05 -16.12 -5.71
C LEU A 172 4.55 -17.23 -4.79
N ASP A 173 4.34 -16.93 -3.52
CA ASP A 173 3.87 -17.86 -2.51
C ASP A 173 2.37 -18.18 -2.65
N VAL A 174 1.61 -17.32 -3.34
CA VAL A 174 0.23 -17.58 -3.74
C VAL A 174 0.24 -18.65 -4.83
N ASN A 175 -0.39 -19.79 -4.56
CA ASN A 175 -0.44 -20.95 -5.47
C ASN A 175 -1.89 -21.27 -5.87
N PRO A 176 -2.52 -20.46 -6.75
CA PRO A 176 -3.85 -20.73 -7.24
C PRO A 176 -3.83 -21.93 -8.19
N ALA A 177 -4.91 -22.71 -8.19
CA ALA A 177 -5.10 -23.73 -9.21
C ALA A 177 -5.35 -23.08 -10.58
N PRO A 178 -4.74 -23.58 -11.67
CA PRO A 178 -5.11 -23.15 -13.01
C PRO A 178 -6.57 -23.52 -13.31
N PRO A 179 -7.21 -22.87 -14.29
CA PRO A 179 -8.57 -23.22 -14.69
C PRO A 179 -8.63 -24.66 -15.19
N THR A 180 -9.70 -25.38 -14.82
CA THR A 180 -9.97 -26.73 -15.34
C THR A 180 -10.89 -26.61 -16.55
N PRO A 181 -10.38 -26.88 -17.77
CA PRO A 181 -11.23 -26.84 -18.96
C PRO A 181 -12.07 -28.12 -19.07
N ILE A 182 -13.29 -27.96 -19.59
CA ILE A 182 -14.22 -29.04 -19.93
C ILE A 182 -14.56 -28.85 -21.40
N TYR A 183 -13.90 -29.65 -22.25
CA TYR A 183 -14.05 -29.57 -23.70
C TYR A 183 -15.23 -30.40 -24.19
N THR A 184 -16.01 -29.82 -25.09
CA THR A 184 -17.19 -30.49 -25.67
C THR A 184 -16.81 -31.62 -26.61
N CYS A 185 -15.59 -31.59 -27.17
CA CYS A 185 -15.13 -32.58 -28.16
C CYS A 185 -14.66 -33.92 -27.59
N GLY A 186 -14.63 -34.11 -26.26
CA GLY A 186 -14.17 -35.35 -25.65
C GLY A 186 -15.34 -36.17 -25.08
N GLU A 187 -15.68 -37.29 -25.72
CA GLU A 187 -16.30 -38.39 -24.98
C GLU A 187 -15.33 -38.76 -23.85
N HIS A 188 -15.74 -38.53 -22.61
CA HIS A 188 -15.02 -38.90 -21.37
C HIS A 188 -13.80 -38.05 -20.99
N GLY A 189 -13.93 -36.72 -20.99
CA GLY A 189 -13.05 -35.87 -20.16
C GLY A 189 -11.56 -35.90 -20.50
N THR A 190 -11.21 -36.24 -21.74
CA THR A 190 -9.82 -36.19 -22.22
C THR A 190 -9.31 -34.76 -22.21
N HIS A 191 -8.20 -34.53 -21.50
CA HIS A 191 -7.42 -33.28 -21.49
C HIS A 191 -7.06 -32.85 -22.92
N ILE A 192 -6.97 -31.54 -23.18
CA ILE A 192 -6.55 -31.00 -24.50
C ILE A 192 -5.18 -31.55 -24.94
N ASP A 193 -4.34 -32.00 -24.01
CA ASP A 193 -3.06 -32.66 -24.30
C ASP A 193 -3.23 -33.94 -25.14
N GLN A 194 -4.45 -34.48 -25.24
CA GLN A 194 -4.80 -35.61 -26.11
C GLN A 194 -5.58 -35.21 -27.38
N VAL A 195 -6.08 -33.97 -27.46
CA VAL A 195 -6.62 -33.45 -28.72
C VAL A 195 -5.41 -32.97 -29.52
N ASN A 196 -4.83 -33.88 -30.30
CA ASN A 196 -3.69 -33.66 -31.20
C ASN A 196 -4.01 -32.56 -32.23
N PHE A 197 -3.99 -31.29 -31.81
CA PHE A 197 -4.01 -30.17 -32.73
C PHE A 197 -2.65 -30.11 -33.40
N GLN A 198 -2.59 -30.67 -34.61
CA GLN A 198 -1.36 -30.82 -35.39
C GLN A 198 -0.74 -29.48 -35.81
N SER A 199 -1.47 -28.37 -35.64
CA SER A 199 -1.01 -27.03 -36.02
C SER A 199 -1.77 -25.91 -35.27
N ALA A 200 -1.19 -24.71 -35.21
CA ALA A 200 -1.83 -23.53 -34.61
C ALA A 200 -3.17 -23.20 -35.30
N MET A 201 -3.23 -23.39 -36.63
CA MET A 201 -4.46 -23.20 -37.41
C MET A 201 -5.56 -24.19 -37.02
N SER A 202 -5.21 -25.46 -36.76
CA SER A 202 -6.19 -26.47 -36.34
C SER A 202 -6.84 -26.12 -34.99
N LEU A 203 -6.05 -25.62 -34.03
CA LEU A 203 -6.53 -25.15 -32.74
C LEU A 203 -7.41 -23.90 -32.88
N ALA A 204 -7.01 -22.93 -33.69
CA ALA A 204 -7.80 -21.72 -33.95
C ALA A 204 -9.17 -22.05 -34.59
N ARG A 205 -9.19 -22.99 -35.54
CA ARG A 205 -10.44 -23.49 -36.16
C ARG A 205 -11.34 -24.17 -35.13
N TYR A 206 -10.78 -25.00 -34.25
CA TYR A 206 -11.55 -25.63 -33.19
C TYR A 206 -12.19 -24.61 -32.24
N ARG A 207 -11.41 -23.67 -31.72
CA ARG A 207 -11.89 -22.60 -30.82
C ARG A 207 -12.98 -21.73 -31.47
N SER A 208 -12.96 -21.63 -32.80
CA SER A 208 -13.95 -20.88 -33.58
C SER A 208 -15.16 -21.73 -34.03
N SER A 209 -15.16 -23.02 -33.72
CA SER A 209 -16.23 -23.95 -34.11
C SER A 209 -17.38 -23.95 -33.10
N LYS A 210 -18.54 -24.46 -33.52
CA LYS A 210 -19.68 -24.70 -32.61
C LYS A 210 -19.33 -25.59 -31.42
N LYS A 211 -18.36 -26.50 -31.56
CA LYS A 211 -17.89 -27.33 -30.44
C LYS A 211 -17.12 -26.50 -29.42
N GLY A 212 -16.23 -25.62 -29.88
CA GLY A 212 -15.47 -24.71 -29.03
C GLY A 212 -16.35 -23.68 -28.30
N GLU A 213 -17.44 -23.23 -28.93
CA GLU A 213 -18.44 -22.33 -28.30
C GLU A 213 -19.09 -22.95 -27.04
N HIS A 214 -19.13 -24.28 -26.94
CA HIS A 214 -19.71 -24.99 -25.81
C HIS A 214 -18.69 -25.42 -24.74
N ASP A 215 -17.41 -25.12 -24.96
CA ASP A 215 -16.38 -25.38 -23.95
C ASP A 215 -16.64 -24.56 -22.70
N SER A 216 -16.43 -25.18 -21.53
CA SER A 216 -16.60 -24.51 -20.24
C SER A 216 -15.32 -24.58 -19.44
N PHE A 217 -15.10 -23.57 -18.59
CA PHE A 217 -13.90 -23.45 -17.79
C PHE A 217 -14.30 -23.27 -16.34
N VAL A 218 -13.82 -24.14 -15.46
CA VAL A 218 -14.06 -24.07 -14.03
C VAL A 218 -12.89 -23.34 -13.38
N PHE A 219 -13.19 -22.22 -12.72
CA PHE A 219 -12.21 -21.41 -11.99
C PHE A 219 -12.37 -21.63 -10.49
N LYS A 220 -11.28 -21.99 -9.82
CA LYS A 220 -11.25 -22.02 -8.36
C LYS A 220 -10.88 -20.63 -7.82
N ILE A 221 -11.71 -20.11 -6.94
CA ILE A 221 -11.40 -18.88 -6.19
C ILE A 221 -10.38 -19.23 -5.10
N THR A 222 -9.24 -18.55 -5.13
CA THR A 222 -8.16 -18.73 -4.16
C THR A 222 -8.27 -17.68 -3.06
N LYS A 223 -8.74 -18.09 -1.89
CA LYS A 223 -8.78 -17.21 -0.71
C LYS A 223 -7.38 -17.03 -0.16
N LEU A 224 -6.92 -15.78 -0.12
CA LEU A 224 -5.60 -15.42 0.37
C LEU A 224 -5.54 -15.47 1.90
N SER A 225 -4.34 -15.68 2.42
CA SER A 225 -4.05 -15.42 3.83
C SER A 225 -4.01 -13.90 4.11
N ARG A 226 -4.04 -13.52 5.39
CA ARG A 226 -3.90 -12.10 5.78
C ARG A 226 -2.55 -11.52 5.35
N SER A 227 -1.46 -12.32 5.40
CA SER A 227 -0.14 -11.88 4.95
C SER A 227 -0.10 -11.69 3.43
N GLN A 228 -0.66 -12.64 2.66
CA GLN A 228 -0.75 -12.55 1.21
C GLN A 228 -1.59 -11.37 0.75
N THR A 229 -2.71 -11.10 1.44
CA THR A 229 -3.55 -9.92 1.16
C THR A 229 -2.78 -8.61 1.42
N LEU A 230 -1.96 -8.57 2.46
CA LEU A 230 -1.11 -7.42 2.77
C LEU A 230 -0.01 -7.23 1.71
N GLU A 231 0.70 -8.30 1.32
CA GLU A 231 1.73 -8.24 0.27
C GLU A 231 1.15 -7.79 -1.06
N PHE A 232 -0.04 -8.28 -1.40
CA PHE A 232 -0.80 -7.83 -2.56
C PHE A 232 -1.12 -6.32 -2.49
N ASN A 233 -1.59 -5.81 -1.35
CA ASN A 233 -1.81 -4.38 -1.18
C ASN A 233 -0.50 -3.58 -1.24
N CYS A 234 0.62 -4.11 -0.74
CA CYS A 234 1.93 -3.48 -0.86
C CYS A 234 2.38 -3.33 -2.32
N VAL A 235 2.13 -4.34 -3.15
CA VAL A 235 2.33 -4.26 -4.61
C VAL A 235 1.50 -3.12 -5.21
N LEU A 236 0.23 -3.00 -4.83
CA LEU A 236 -0.62 -1.92 -5.34
C LEU A 236 -0.08 -0.54 -4.91
N LEU A 237 0.28 -0.39 -3.64
CA LEU A 237 0.76 0.86 -3.05
C LEU A 237 2.07 1.37 -3.67
N VAL A 238 3.03 0.48 -3.96
CA VAL A 238 4.32 0.90 -4.54
C VAL A 238 4.17 1.45 -5.96
N ASN A 239 3.07 1.10 -6.63
CA ASN A 239 2.78 1.50 -7.99
C ASN A 239 1.81 2.69 -8.08
N VAL A 240 1.46 3.33 -6.96
CA VAL A 240 0.62 4.54 -6.98
C VAL A 240 1.52 5.77 -7.14
N THR A 241 1.15 6.67 -8.05
CA THR A 241 1.85 7.96 -8.21
C THR A 241 1.50 8.90 -7.05
N LYS A 242 2.35 9.91 -6.79
CA LYS A 242 2.11 10.90 -5.71
C LYS A 242 0.75 11.60 -5.79
N THR A 243 0.22 11.76 -7.00
CA THR A 243 -1.08 12.38 -7.30
C THR A 243 -2.19 11.35 -7.53
N GLY A 244 -1.88 10.05 -7.42
CA GLY A 244 -2.82 8.96 -7.65
C GLY A 244 -3.82 8.80 -6.51
N SER A 245 -5.00 8.28 -6.84
CA SER A 245 -6.06 8.04 -5.85
C SER A 245 -5.88 6.69 -5.14
N LEU A 246 -6.14 6.67 -3.84
CA LEU A 246 -6.30 5.47 -3.03
C LEU A 246 -7.74 5.39 -2.51
N THR A 247 -8.40 4.26 -2.73
CA THR A 247 -9.78 4.00 -2.27
C THR A 247 -9.80 2.77 -1.37
N PHE A 248 -10.48 2.92 -0.23
CA PHE A 248 -10.62 1.92 0.82
C PHE A 248 -12.11 1.74 1.15
N LEU A 249 -12.53 0.56 1.61
CA LEU A 249 -13.93 0.31 2.00
C LEU A 249 -14.32 1.12 3.24
N SER A 250 -13.38 1.38 4.15
CA SER A 250 -13.64 2.14 5.37
C SER A 250 -12.38 2.84 5.89
N ARG A 251 -12.57 3.82 6.77
CA ARG A 251 -11.47 4.47 7.52
C ARG A 251 -10.66 3.45 8.32
N GLY A 252 -11.33 2.46 8.90
CA GLY A 252 -10.66 1.42 9.67
C GLY A 252 -9.77 0.55 8.79
N SER A 253 -10.26 0.11 7.63
CA SER A 253 -9.47 -0.67 6.67
C SER A 253 -8.26 0.10 6.15
N MET A 254 -8.43 1.39 5.89
CA MET A 254 -7.34 2.28 5.52
C MET A 254 -6.24 2.34 6.58
N LEU A 255 -6.60 2.53 7.85
CA LEU A 255 -5.65 2.53 8.96
C LEU A 255 -4.93 1.17 9.08
N ARG A 256 -5.66 0.05 8.92
CA ARG A 256 -5.07 -1.30 8.92
C ARG A 256 -3.94 -1.42 7.92
N ILE A 257 -4.24 -1.07 6.68
CA ILE A 257 -3.33 -1.26 5.56
C ILE A 257 -2.15 -0.30 5.69
N ALA A 258 -2.42 0.98 6.00
CA ALA A 258 -1.38 1.97 6.19
C ALA A 258 -0.36 1.54 7.26
N PHE A 259 -0.82 1.08 8.43
CA PHE A 259 0.07 0.65 9.51
C PHE A 259 0.85 -0.61 9.18
N ARG A 260 0.20 -1.60 8.58
CA ARG A 260 0.85 -2.88 8.25
C ARG A 260 1.83 -2.75 7.08
N SER A 261 1.63 -1.80 6.17
CA SER A 261 2.50 -1.59 5.01
C SER A 261 3.71 -0.68 5.29
N LEU A 262 3.68 0.15 6.35
CA LEU A 262 4.78 1.04 6.75
C LEU A 262 6.16 0.35 6.88
N PRO A 263 6.29 -0.82 7.55
CA PRO A 263 7.60 -1.46 7.72
C PRO A 263 8.15 -2.04 6.42
N ALA A 264 7.26 -2.43 5.50
CA ALA A 264 7.60 -3.20 4.31
C ALA A 264 7.87 -2.32 3.08
N ASN A 265 7.42 -1.05 3.07
CA ASN A 265 7.39 -0.27 1.84
C ASN A 265 7.74 1.21 2.06
N ILE A 266 9.04 1.51 2.04
CA ILE A 266 9.57 2.88 2.17
C ILE A 266 9.07 3.79 1.04
N HIS A 267 8.86 3.27 -0.17
CA HIS A 267 8.36 4.07 -1.29
C HIS A 267 6.86 4.43 -1.15
N ALA A 268 6.03 3.48 -0.68
CA ALA A 268 4.62 3.76 -0.36
C ALA A 268 4.44 4.68 0.86
N SER A 269 5.48 4.86 1.68
CA SER A 269 5.42 5.69 2.88
C SER A 269 5.09 7.15 2.55
N GLU A 270 5.58 7.70 1.44
CA GLU A 270 5.28 9.07 1.03
C GLU A 270 3.78 9.33 0.77
N LEU A 271 3.04 8.30 0.35
CA LEU A 271 1.59 8.36 0.14
C LEU A 271 0.80 8.08 1.43
N LEU A 272 1.27 7.10 2.20
CA LEU A 272 0.58 6.64 3.39
C LEU A 272 0.74 7.59 4.58
N ILE A 273 1.81 8.38 4.66
CA ILE A 273 2.02 9.28 5.81
C ILE A 273 1.09 10.49 5.84
N PRO A 274 0.90 11.27 4.76
CA PRO A 274 -0.11 12.32 4.75
C PRO A 274 -1.48 11.75 5.12
N LEU A 275 -1.76 10.52 4.69
CA LEU A 275 -2.99 9.80 4.99
C LEU A 275 -3.09 9.43 6.48
N ILE A 276 -2.05 8.86 7.06
CA ILE A 276 -1.98 8.54 8.50
C ILE A 276 -2.11 9.82 9.33
N ALA A 277 -1.33 10.86 9.04
CA ALA A 277 -1.38 12.14 9.73
C ALA A 277 -2.80 12.72 9.68
N ARG A 278 -3.38 12.85 8.48
CA ARG A 278 -4.75 13.34 8.30
C ARG A 278 -5.79 12.48 9.02
N LEU A 279 -5.57 11.18 9.13
CA LEU A 279 -6.47 10.31 9.90
C LEU A 279 -6.30 10.49 11.39
N MET A 280 -5.09 10.68 11.89
CA MET A 280 -4.84 11.05 13.29
C MET A 280 -5.53 12.37 13.63
N ASP A 281 -5.59 13.33 12.70
CA ASP A 281 -6.37 14.57 12.84
C ASP A 281 -7.89 14.32 12.90
N ILE A 282 -8.42 13.31 12.21
CA ILE A 282 -9.88 13.10 12.01
C ILE A 282 -10.50 12.14 13.04
N THR A 283 -9.72 11.29 13.72
CA THR A 283 -10.25 10.03 14.31
C THR A 283 -10.15 9.90 15.84
N GLU A 284 -10.22 10.99 16.60
CA GLU A 284 -10.09 10.97 18.08
C GLU A 284 -11.03 10.01 18.83
N THR A 285 -12.19 9.63 18.27
CA THR A 285 -13.18 8.78 18.97
C THR A 285 -13.23 7.31 18.53
N GLU A 286 -12.91 6.98 17.27
CA GLU A 286 -13.07 5.61 16.74
C GLU A 286 -11.74 4.88 16.47
N ALA A 287 -10.66 5.62 16.18
CA ALA A 287 -9.37 5.00 15.87
C ALA A 287 -8.79 4.19 17.04
N PRO A 288 -8.86 4.60 18.32
CA PRO A 288 -8.35 3.79 19.43
C PRO A 288 -9.03 2.42 19.53
N GLU A 289 -10.32 2.32 19.23
CA GLU A 289 -11.05 1.04 19.28
C GLU A 289 -10.70 0.16 18.07
N ILE A 290 -10.69 0.73 16.86
CA ILE A 290 -10.33 0.00 15.63
C ILE A 290 -8.87 -0.50 15.72
N LEU A 291 -7.96 0.36 16.19
CA LEU A 291 -6.54 0.08 16.30
C LEU A 291 -6.25 -0.87 17.47
N SER A 292 -6.90 -0.73 18.62
CA SER A 292 -6.74 -1.72 19.69
C SER A 292 -7.22 -3.12 19.30
N LYS A 293 -8.23 -3.26 18.43
CA LYS A 293 -8.62 -4.57 17.83
C LYS A 293 -7.53 -5.10 16.90
N LEU A 294 -6.90 -4.21 16.13
CA LEU A 294 -5.82 -4.53 15.20
C LEU A 294 -4.54 -5.02 15.86
N PHE A 295 -4.16 -4.42 16.98
CA PHE A 295 -2.96 -4.79 17.71
C PHE A 295 -3.19 -5.98 18.66
N LYS A 296 -4.44 -6.35 18.96
CA LYS A 296 -4.80 -7.56 19.74
C LYS A 296 -4.85 -8.85 18.92
N GLU A 297 -5.22 -8.80 17.64
CA GLU A 297 -5.31 -10.01 16.80
C GLU A 297 -3.96 -10.42 16.22
N GLY A 298 -3.18 -11.17 16.99
CA GLY A 298 -2.15 -12.08 16.47
C GLY A 298 -1.07 -11.45 15.59
N THR A 299 -0.78 -10.16 15.73
CA THR A 299 0.29 -9.49 14.98
C THR A 299 1.63 -9.51 15.73
N PRO A 300 2.66 -10.21 15.22
CA PRO A 300 4.06 -9.95 15.58
C PRO A 300 4.54 -8.53 15.18
N GLY A 301 3.69 -7.75 14.49
CA GLY A 301 4.03 -6.48 13.83
C GLY A 301 3.81 -5.18 14.60
N GLY A 302 3.30 -5.20 15.85
CA GLY A 302 3.15 -3.98 16.66
C GLY A 302 4.50 -3.27 16.91
N ASP A 303 5.56 -4.07 17.04
CA ASP A 303 6.93 -3.59 17.25
C ASP A 303 7.57 -3.01 15.99
N ALA A 304 7.41 -3.68 14.85
CA ALA A 304 7.95 -3.21 13.58
C ALA A 304 7.25 -1.93 13.09
N SER A 305 5.95 -1.77 13.37
CA SER A 305 5.16 -0.62 12.92
C SER A 305 5.53 0.66 13.67
N THR A 306 5.66 0.60 15.00
CA THR A 306 6.06 1.75 15.82
C THR A 306 7.48 2.20 15.48
N VAL A 307 8.42 1.24 15.38
CA VAL A 307 9.81 1.52 15.02
C VAL A 307 9.94 2.00 13.58
N GLY A 308 9.17 1.41 12.65
CA GLY A 308 9.12 1.83 11.25
C GLY A 308 8.63 3.26 11.09
N PHE A 309 7.56 3.62 11.79
CA PHE A 309 7.04 4.99 11.79
C PHE A 309 8.03 5.98 12.41
N ALA A 310 8.65 5.65 13.56
CA ALA A 310 9.68 6.50 14.17
C ALA A 310 10.88 6.72 13.23
N ARG A 311 11.41 5.65 12.61
CA ARG A 311 12.50 5.77 11.62
C ARG A 311 12.09 6.62 10.42
N PHE A 312 10.86 6.50 9.97
CA PHE A 312 10.35 7.32 8.88
C PHE A 312 10.30 8.81 9.27
N VAL A 313 9.70 9.14 10.42
CA VAL A 313 9.64 10.53 10.91
C VAL A 313 11.06 11.10 10.98
N TYR A 314 12.03 10.29 11.43
CA TYR A 314 13.42 10.71 11.53
C TYR A 314 13.99 11.07 10.15
N ARG A 315 13.72 10.25 9.13
CA ARG A 315 14.16 10.51 7.75
C ARG A 315 13.48 11.72 7.12
N GLN A 316 12.19 11.93 7.38
CA GLN A 316 11.44 13.05 6.79
C GLN A 316 11.56 14.36 7.54
N ARG A 317 12.12 14.39 8.77
CA ARG A 317 12.31 15.65 9.49
C ARG A 317 13.20 16.65 8.73
N ALA A 318 14.04 16.16 7.81
CA ALA A 318 14.80 16.98 6.88
C ALA A 318 13.94 17.75 5.85
N SER A 319 12.68 17.36 5.62
CA SER A 319 11.77 17.95 4.61
C SER A 319 10.66 18.89 5.18
N GLN A 320 10.76 19.25 6.47
CA GLN A 320 10.09 20.37 7.18
C GLN A 320 8.55 20.55 7.11
N SER A 321 7.74 19.73 6.44
CA SER A 321 6.33 20.10 6.16
C SER A 321 5.23 19.37 6.94
N PHE A 322 5.52 18.31 7.70
CA PHE A 322 4.46 17.43 8.22
C PHE A 322 3.90 17.78 9.61
N PHE A 323 4.77 18.21 10.53
CA PHE A 323 4.37 18.51 11.91
C PHE A 323 4.58 19.99 12.20
N SER A 324 3.52 20.65 12.67
CA SER A 324 3.53 22.07 13.03
C SER A 324 4.33 22.40 14.31
N SER A 325 4.70 21.39 15.10
CA SER A 325 5.51 21.53 16.31
C SER A 325 5.98 20.16 16.84
N GLU A 326 6.97 20.14 17.72
CA GLU A 326 7.40 18.91 18.41
C GLU A 326 6.27 18.30 19.24
N PHE A 327 5.37 19.12 19.78
CA PHE A 327 4.20 18.65 20.53
C PHE A 327 3.25 17.85 19.65
N HIS A 328 2.97 18.35 18.44
CA HIS A 328 2.13 17.67 17.47
C HIS A 328 2.77 16.33 17.04
N LEU A 329 4.10 16.30 16.88
CA LEU A 329 4.82 15.05 16.64
C LEU A 329 4.71 14.07 17.83
N ALA A 330 5.04 14.53 19.03
CA ALA A 330 5.00 13.71 20.24
C ALA A 330 3.59 13.20 20.55
N TYR A 331 2.55 14.01 20.31
CA TYR A 331 1.15 13.60 20.40
C TYR A 331 0.84 12.46 19.45
N SER A 332 1.26 12.59 18.19
CA SER A 332 1.05 11.57 17.16
C SER A 332 1.81 10.27 17.48
N LEU A 333 3.08 10.35 17.88
CA LEU A 333 3.86 9.20 18.31
C LEU A 333 3.29 8.54 19.58
N ARG A 334 2.81 9.33 20.54
CA ARG A 334 2.17 8.83 21.76
C ARG A 334 0.87 8.12 21.44
N ALA A 335 0.04 8.67 20.56
CA ALA A 335 -1.17 7.99 20.10
C ALA A 335 -0.82 6.66 19.41
N MET A 336 0.23 6.61 18.58
CA MET A 336 0.78 5.37 17.99
C MET A 336 1.15 4.30 19.03
N CYS A 337 1.92 4.66 20.05
CA CYS A 337 2.26 3.74 21.14
C CYS A 337 1.02 3.34 21.95
N ALA A 338 0.14 4.28 22.26
CA ALA A 338 -1.11 4.02 22.97
C ALA A 338 -2.03 3.05 22.23
N MET A 339 -2.06 3.14 20.90
CA MET A 339 -2.82 2.26 20.01
C MET A 339 -2.21 0.85 19.96
N SER A 340 -0.88 0.75 19.93
CA SER A 340 -0.14 -0.53 19.90
C SER A 340 -0.22 -1.32 21.21
N GLY A 341 -0.55 -0.65 22.32
CA GLY A 341 -0.50 -1.22 23.66
C GLY A 341 0.93 -1.37 24.17
N PRO A 342 1.13 -1.85 25.42
CA PRO A 342 2.45 -2.17 25.93
C PRO A 342 3.02 -3.34 25.12
N THR A 343 3.95 -3.06 24.21
CA THR A 343 4.57 -4.06 23.35
C THR A 343 5.99 -4.44 23.82
N THR A 344 6.64 -5.37 23.12
CA THR A 344 8.02 -5.80 23.41
C THR A 344 9.09 -4.83 22.92
N ASN A 345 8.80 -3.90 22.00
CA ASN A 345 9.80 -2.96 21.50
C ASN A 345 10.25 -1.94 22.55
N PHE A 346 11.51 -1.52 22.39
CA PHE A 346 12.16 -0.57 23.27
C PHE A 346 11.43 0.78 23.36
N VAL A 347 10.90 1.31 22.26
CA VAL A 347 10.24 2.63 22.22
C VAL A 347 8.98 2.64 23.10
N SER A 348 8.10 1.68 22.86
CA SER A 348 6.82 1.56 23.56
C SER A 348 7.05 1.21 25.02
N ARG A 349 7.95 0.27 25.31
CA ARG A 349 8.32 -0.09 26.69
C ARG A 349 8.85 1.13 27.46
N SER A 350 9.81 1.85 26.90
CA SER A 350 10.40 3.03 27.51
C SER A 350 9.37 4.14 27.70
N TYR A 351 8.51 4.40 26.69
CA TYR A 351 7.40 5.34 26.80
C TYR A 351 6.45 4.98 27.95
N TYR A 352 5.96 3.74 28.03
CA TYR A 352 5.01 3.33 29.07
C TYR A 352 5.64 3.35 30.46
N GLN A 353 6.88 2.88 30.59
CA GLN A 353 7.62 2.90 31.85
C GLN A 353 7.84 4.34 32.34
N LEU A 354 8.36 5.23 31.48
CA LEU A 354 8.59 6.62 31.83
C LEU A 354 7.28 7.34 32.15
N THR A 355 6.23 7.14 31.35
CA THR A 355 4.90 7.72 31.61
C THR A 355 4.36 7.28 32.98
N ALA A 356 4.50 5.99 33.32
CA ALA A 356 4.08 5.47 34.62
C ALA A 356 4.89 6.08 35.78
N SER A 357 6.22 6.19 35.63
CA SER A 357 7.09 6.82 36.62
C SER A 357 6.75 8.30 36.84
N ILE A 358 6.48 9.03 35.77
CA ILE A 358 6.04 10.43 35.84
C ILE A 358 4.70 10.53 36.56
N ILE A 359 3.70 9.74 36.14
CA ILE A 359 2.36 9.73 36.77
C ILE A 359 2.45 9.36 38.25
N GLN A 360 3.28 8.39 38.62
CA GLN A 360 3.48 7.99 40.01
C GLN A 360 4.11 9.12 40.82
N CYS A 361 5.14 9.78 40.29
CA CYS A 361 5.81 10.90 40.95
C CYS A 361 4.85 12.08 41.16
N LEU A 362 4.20 12.55 40.10
CA LEU A 362 3.28 13.69 40.16
C LEU A 362 1.97 13.33 40.88
N GLY A 363 1.60 12.06 40.90
CA GLY A 363 0.37 11.56 41.52
C GLY A 363 0.48 11.25 43.02
N ARG A 364 1.66 10.85 43.52
CA ARG A 364 1.90 10.47 44.93
C ARG A 364 2.80 11.44 45.70
N THR A 365 3.85 11.99 45.07
CA THR A 365 5.02 12.49 45.81
C THR A 365 5.02 14.02 46.01
N MET A 366 4.19 14.77 45.28
CA MET A 366 4.30 16.24 45.21
C MET A 366 3.36 17.05 46.10
N LEU A 367 2.46 16.43 46.87
CA LEU A 367 1.37 17.21 47.47
C LEU A 367 1.58 17.52 48.96
N GLY A 368 2.36 18.57 49.20
CA GLY A 368 1.86 19.60 50.11
C GLY A 368 0.57 20.23 49.54
N PRO A 369 -0.24 20.92 50.35
CA PRO A 369 -1.42 21.61 49.84
C PRO A 369 -1.01 22.56 48.70
N LEU A 370 -1.69 22.47 47.54
CA LEU A 370 -1.49 23.43 46.45
C LEU A 370 -1.87 24.83 46.94
N PRO A 371 -1.20 25.90 46.47
CA PRO A 371 -1.59 27.25 46.81
C PRO A 371 -2.97 27.56 46.23
N GLU A 372 -3.73 28.45 46.89
CA GLU A 372 -4.96 29.00 46.30
C GLU A 372 -4.65 29.71 44.97
N PRO A 373 -5.48 29.57 43.92
CA PRO A 373 -6.81 28.95 43.88
C PRO A 373 -6.84 27.42 43.60
N TYR A 374 -5.68 26.77 43.56
CA TYR A 374 -5.52 25.35 43.15
C TYR A 374 -5.74 24.33 44.26
N ALA A 375 -5.81 24.79 45.51
CA ALA A 375 -5.99 23.99 46.71
C ALA A 375 -7.28 23.16 46.74
N SER A 376 -8.26 23.52 45.90
CA SER A 376 -9.52 22.78 45.78
C SER A 376 -9.30 21.30 45.41
N GLN A 377 -10.23 20.43 45.83
CA GLN A 377 -10.15 19.00 45.57
C GLN A 377 -9.89 18.70 44.08
N PRO A 378 -9.11 17.65 43.76
CA PRO A 378 -8.78 17.32 42.39
C PRO A 378 -10.04 17.17 41.53
N ARG A 379 -10.19 18.07 40.57
CA ARG A 379 -11.31 18.06 39.62
C ARG A 379 -11.07 16.96 38.59
N LYS A 380 -11.72 15.81 38.77
CA LYS A 380 -11.75 14.77 37.74
C LYS A 380 -12.56 15.27 36.55
N ARG A 381 -11.98 15.20 35.36
CA ARG A 381 -12.63 15.51 34.08
C ARG A 381 -12.38 14.33 33.15
N PRO A 382 -13.10 13.21 33.28
CA PRO A 382 -12.79 11.98 32.54
C PRO A 382 -12.82 12.16 31.02
N LYS A 383 -13.56 13.17 30.56
CA LYS A 383 -13.73 13.55 29.16
C LYS A 383 -12.76 14.63 28.67
N ALA A 384 -11.87 15.16 29.51
CA ALA A 384 -10.90 16.18 29.11
C ALA A 384 -10.02 15.66 27.96
N ARG A 385 -9.87 16.50 26.93
CA ARG A 385 -9.06 16.22 25.74
C ARG A 385 -7.97 17.26 25.58
N LEU A 386 -6.76 16.77 25.36
CA LEU A 386 -5.62 17.62 25.06
C LEU A 386 -5.78 18.12 23.62
N VAL A 387 -5.46 19.38 23.34
CA VAL A 387 -5.48 19.89 21.97
C VAL A 387 -4.49 19.11 21.11
N TYR A 388 -4.85 18.87 19.85
CA TYR A 388 -4.02 18.09 18.93
C TYR A 388 -2.76 18.84 18.47
N LYS A 389 -2.86 20.15 18.27
CA LYS A 389 -1.76 21.02 17.80
C LYS A 389 -1.64 22.24 18.70
N ILE A 390 -0.39 22.64 18.94
CA ILE A 390 -0.03 23.94 19.52
C ILE A 390 1.08 24.57 18.66
N PRO A 391 1.20 25.92 18.65
CA PRO A 391 2.32 26.61 18.01
C PRO A 391 3.68 26.09 18.49
N GLU A 392 4.70 26.15 17.63
CA GLU A 392 6.05 25.68 17.92
C GLU A 392 6.63 26.34 19.18
N GLU A 393 6.49 27.65 19.32
CA GLU A 393 6.93 28.40 20.50
C GLU A 393 6.32 27.86 21.81
N HIS A 394 5.03 27.53 21.80
CA HIS A 394 4.36 26.96 22.96
C HIS A 394 4.77 25.51 23.22
N SER A 395 5.05 24.75 22.17
CA SER A 395 5.56 23.38 22.26
C SER A 395 6.93 23.35 22.95
N ASP A 396 7.86 24.20 22.52
CA ASP A 396 9.21 24.27 23.07
C ASP A 396 9.19 24.68 24.54
N LEU A 397 8.38 25.70 24.86
CA LEU A 397 8.19 26.17 26.22
C LEU A 397 7.57 25.07 27.12
N LEU A 398 6.54 24.38 26.64
CA LEU A 398 5.89 23.28 27.37
C LEU A 398 6.89 22.15 27.66
N PHE A 399 7.65 21.69 26.66
CA PHE A 399 8.58 20.59 26.87
C PHE A 399 9.78 20.98 27.73
N SER A 400 10.36 22.16 27.53
CA SER A 400 11.47 22.65 28.35
C SER A 400 11.08 22.68 29.83
N ASN A 401 9.93 23.26 30.14
CA ASN A 401 9.43 23.38 31.49
C ASN A 401 9.05 22.03 32.12
N MET A 402 8.37 21.17 31.37
CA MET A 402 8.05 19.83 31.86
C MET A 402 9.31 19.01 32.13
N LYS A 403 10.32 19.04 31.24
CA LYS A 403 11.61 18.36 31.46
C LYS A 403 12.33 18.90 32.70
N MET A 404 12.26 20.21 32.95
CA MET A 404 12.80 20.83 34.16
C MET A 404 12.09 20.33 35.43
N ILE A 405 10.76 20.32 35.45
CA ILE A 405 9.98 19.77 36.57
C ILE A 405 10.39 18.31 36.82
N LEU A 406 10.42 17.49 35.77
CA LEU A 406 10.76 16.08 35.90
C LEU A 406 12.18 15.87 36.41
N ARG A 407 13.15 16.68 35.98
CA ARG A 407 14.54 16.60 36.47
C ARG A 407 14.64 16.86 37.97
N HIS A 408 13.83 17.76 38.51
CA HIS A 408 13.79 18.04 39.95
C HIS A 408 12.97 17.01 40.74
N SER A 409 11.95 16.43 40.11
CA SER A 409 10.91 15.67 40.81
C SER A 409 11.10 14.15 40.74
N LEU A 410 11.70 13.65 39.66
CA LEU A 410 11.83 12.23 39.38
C LEU A 410 13.30 11.81 39.56
N PRO A 411 13.65 11.12 40.65
CA PRO A 411 15.03 10.71 40.91
C PRO A 411 15.60 9.88 39.76
N GLY A 412 16.80 10.26 39.28
CA GLY A 412 17.47 9.58 38.17
C GLY A 412 16.95 9.95 36.78
N TYR A 413 15.95 10.83 36.66
CA TYR A 413 15.52 11.34 35.35
C TYR A 413 16.55 12.33 34.81
N VAL A 414 17.13 11.98 33.66
CA VAL A 414 17.98 12.87 32.88
C VAL A 414 17.29 13.07 31.53
N PRO A 415 16.77 14.27 31.23
CA PRO A 415 16.14 14.53 29.95
C PRO A 415 17.14 14.26 28.82
N SER A 416 16.70 13.53 27.80
CA SER A 416 17.52 13.35 26.62
C SER A 416 17.72 14.71 25.93
N PRO A 417 18.97 15.14 25.69
CA PRO A 417 19.24 16.41 25.01
C PRO A 417 18.80 16.38 23.54
N GLY A 418 18.42 15.21 23.02
CA GLY A 418 18.41 14.97 21.58
C GLY A 418 19.82 14.97 21.02
N GLY A 419 19.94 14.75 19.71
CA GLY A 419 21.23 14.83 19.04
C GLY A 419 21.16 14.32 17.61
N ASN A 420 22.31 14.30 16.95
CA ASN A 420 22.38 14.02 15.52
C ASN A 420 22.24 12.53 15.19
N THR A 421 22.30 11.64 16.19
CA THR A 421 22.08 10.21 15.96
C THR A 421 20.60 9.84 16.02
N PRO A 422 20.16 8.81 15.26
CA PRO A 422 18.81 8.28 15.35
C PRO A 422 18.42 7.89 16.77
N GLU A 423 19.34 7.30 17.54
CA GLU A 423 19.10 6.84 18.91
C GLU A 423 18.86 8.01 19.87
N GLN A 424 19.65 9.08 19.76
CA GLN A 424 19.49 10.28 20.59
C GLN A 424 18.17 11.00 20.29
N THR A 425 17.81 11.12 19.01
CA THR A 425 16.52 11.69 18.60
C THR A 425 15.36 10.85 19.12
N LEU A 426 15.46 9.52 19.01
CA LEU A 426 14.43 8.61 19.49
C LEU A 426 14.21 8.70 21.00
N MET A 427 15.28 8.80 21.79
CA MET A 427 15.17 8.99 23.25
C MET A 427 14.49 10.31 23.61
N ARG A 428 14.80 11.39 22.88
CA ARG A 428 14.11 12.68 23.06
C ARG A 428 12.61 12.57 22.79
N TRP A 429 12.23 11.87 21.72
CA TRP A 429 10.81 11.65 21.44
C TRP A 429 10.12 10.81 22.49
N ILE A 430 10.80 9.80 23.06
CA ILE A 430 10.24 9.01 24.16
C ILE A 430 9.94 9.89 25.37
N ASP A 431 10.84 10.82 25.73
CA ASP A 431 10.60 11.82 26.79
C ASP A 431 9.35 12.67 26.49
N GLU A 432 9.29 13.23 25.30
CA GLU A 432 8.22 14.13 24.88
C GLU A 432 6.87 13.41 24.78
N MET A 433 6.84 12.19 24.25
CA MET A 433 5.67 11.31 24.25
C MET A 433 5.20 11.01 25.67
N ALA A 434 6.12 10.72 26.60
CA ALA A 434 5.78 10.42 27.98
C ALA A 434 5.24 11.65 28.72
N ILE A 435 5.77 12.83 28.43
CA ILE A 435 5.23 14.12 28.90
C ILE A 435 3.81 14.30 28.38
N VAL A 436 3.56 14.14 27.08
CA VAL A 436 2.19 14.23 26.50
C VAL A 436 1.25 13.20 27.14
N GLY A 437 1.71 11.96 27.32
CA GLY A 437 0.96 10.91 28.01
C GLY A 437 0.58 11.28 29.45
N CYS A 438 1.52 11.88 30.18
CA CYS A 438 1.27 12.41 31.52
C CYS A 438 0.27 13.58 31.51
N LEU A 439 0.40 14.54 30.59
CA LEU A 439 -0.51 15.67 30.47
C LEU A 439 -1.96 15.21 30.25
N VAL A 440 -2.16 14.19 29.39
CA VAL A 440 -3.48 13.56 29.21
C VAL A 440 -4.02 12.98 30.51
N TRP A 441 -3.18 12.29 31.29
CA TRP A 441 -3.59 11.73 32.59
C TRP A 441 -3.91 12.82 33.61
N LEU A 442 -3.06 13.85 33.72
CA LEU A 442 -3.27 14.99 34.63
C LEU A 442 -4.56 15.74 34.29
N GLY A 443 -4.83 15.99 33.00
CA GLY A 443 -6.06 16.64 32.57
C GLY A 443 -7.32 15.89 33.00
N LYS A 444 -7.26 14.55 33.01
CA LYS A 444 -8.40 13.70 33.40
C LYS A 444 -8.55 13.52 34.91
N HIS A 445 -7.44 13.43 35.63
CA HIS A 445 -7.45 12.96 37.02
C HIS A 445 -7.02 14.02 38.05
N ARG A 446 -6.28 15.05 37.64
CA ARG A 446 -5.63 16.05 38.50
C ARG A 446 -5.59 17.42 37.82
N ARG A 447 -6.74 17.89 37.30
CA ARG A 447 -6.79 19.09 36.47
C ARG A 447 -6.27 20.35 37.18
N ASN A 448 -6.58 20.51 38.45
CA ASN A 448 -6.08 21.61 39.29
C ASN A 448 -4.55 21.68 39.37
N TYR A 449 -3.88 20.52 39.44
CA TYR A 449 -2.42 20.46 39.44
C TYR A 449 -1.84 20.83 38.08
N LEU A 450 -2.51 20.42 37.01
CA LEU A 450 -2.11 20.79 35.66
C LEU A 450 -2.25 22.29 35.43
N ASP A 451 -3.36 22.89 35.86
CA ASP A 451 -3.56 24.34 35.76
C ASP A 451 -2.48 25.09 36.56
N PHE A 452 -2.13 24.64 37.77
CA PHE A 452 -1.01 25.20 38.56
C PHE A 452 0.33 25.13 37.81
N ILE A 453 0.63 23.99 37.19
CA ILE A 453 1.83 23.81 36.37
C ILE A 453 1.84 24.79 35.19
N LEU A 454 0.73 24.87 34.45
CA LEU A 454 0.63 25.71 33.25
C LEU A 454 0.70 27.21 33.57
N ASP A 455 0.08 27.65 34.65
CA ASP A 455 0.13 29.04 35.11
C ASP A 455 1.53 29.47 35.54
N GLY A 456 2.33 28.53 36.07
CA GLY A 456 3.73 28.77 36.40
C GLY A 456 4.61 29.00 35.17
N PHE A 457 4.18 28.57 33.98
CA PHE A 457 4.98 28.60 32.76
C PHE A 457 4.69 29.78 31.84
N LEU A 458 3.46 30.26 31.83
CA LEU A 458 2.89 31.01 30.71
C LEU A 458 2.27 32.35 31.13
N GLN A 459 2.91 33.04 32.08
CA GLN A 459 2.46 34.37 32.49
C GLN A 459 2.39 35.31 31.28
N GLY A 460 1.16 35.69 30.89
CA GLY A 460 0.90 36.65 29.81
C GLY A 460 0.55 36.05 28.44
N THR A 461 0.59 34.72 28.26
CA THR A 461 0.17 34.08 26.99
C THR A 461 -1.14 33.32 27.15
N LYS A 462 -2.10 33.54 26.23
CA LYS A 462 -3.34 32.76 26.17
C LYS A 462 -3.04 31.36 25.64
N PHE A 463 -2.54 30.48 26.50
CA PHE A 463 -2.23 29.09 26.15
C PHE A 463 -3.41 28.17 26.46
N LYS A 464 -3.97 27.54 25.43
CA LYS A 464 -5.04 26.56 25.56
C LYS A 464 -4.48 25.17 25.26
N LEU A 465 -4.29 24.36 26.32
CA LEU A 465 -3.77 23.00 26.18
C LEU A 465 -4.88 21.94 26.07
N PHE A 466 -6.11 22.27 26.42
CA PHE A 466 -7.24 21.34 26.36
C PHE A 466 -8.38 21.97 25.62
N GLU A 467 -9.08 21.14 24.85
CA GLU A 467 -10.40 21.49 24.36
C GLU A 467 -11.32 21.56 25.57
N ASP A 468 -11.88 22.74 25.83
CA ASP A 468 -12.91 22.86 26.84
C ASP A 468 -14.09 22.01 26.36
N GLU A 469 -14.64 21.17 27.24
CA GLU A 469 -16.01 20.73 27.03
C GLU A 469 -16.80 22.03 26.95
N GLU A 470 -17.25 22.40 25.75
CA GLU A 470 -18.26 23.44 25.64
C GLU A 470 -19.31 23.11 26.69
N VAL A 471 -19.61 24.11 27.50
CA VAL A 471 -20.84 24.10 28.29
C VAL A 471 -21.94 24.06 27.24
N THR A 472 -22.29 22.87 26.76
CA THR A 472 -23.58 22.59 26.17
C THR A 472 -24.56 22.75 27.32
N GLY A 473 -24.85 24.01 27.66
CA GLY A 473 -25.94 24.38 28.56
C GLY A 473 -27.22 23.79 27.97
N SER A 474 -28.18 23.27 28.75
CA SER A 474 -28.67 23.80 30.02
C SER A 474 -28.85 25.33 29.98
N THR A 475 -29.55 25.78 28.95
CA THR A 475 -30.55 26.86 29.05
C THR A 475 -31.82 26.34 28.43
#